data_AF-A0A5N5TC89-F1
#
_entry.id   AF-A0A5N5TC89-F1
#
_cell.length_a   1.000
_cell.length_b   1.000
_cell.length_c   1.000
_cell.angle_alpha   90.00
_cell.angle_beta   90.00
_cell.angle_gamma   90.00
#
_symmetry.space_group_name_H-M   'P 1'
#
loop_
_entity.id
_entity.type
_entity.pdbx_description
1 polymer ?
#
loop_
_entity_poly.entity_id
_entity_poly.type
_entity_poly.pdbx_seq_one_letter_code
_entity_poly.pdbx_strand_id
1 'polypeptide(L)'
;ALATAIWSVLKAKRRVLKYQDGFVSHFYDVSEHLSPVLIWGFLGPDHRLREVCSFFKDQIQGMLQDMFSFSTVRYTSVEELSEDLLKIAKDRYDVLIEKLTLPLVPNGTINSDGS
;
A
#
# COMPACT_ATOMS: atom_id res chain seq x y z
N ALA A 1 -20.19 8.20 -0.75
CA ALA A 1 -19.88 9.36 -1.61
C ALA A 1 -18.41 9.38 -2.03
N LEU A 2 -17.45 9.52 -1.10
CA LEU A 2 -16.01 9.59 -1.43
C LEU A 2 -15.48 8.35 -2.17
N ALA A 3 -15.74 7.14 -1.65
CA ALA A 3 -15.35 5.89 -2.30
C ALA A 3 -15.90 5.78 -3.74
N THR A 4 -17.17 6.15 -3.94
CA THR A 4 -17.85 6.15 -5.24
C THR A 4 -17.24 7.14 -6.24
N ALA A 5 -16.80 8.31 -5.77
CA ALA A 5 -16.13 9.32 -6.59
C ALA A 5 -14.73 8.85 -7.02
N ILE A 6 -13.95 8.25 -6.11
CA ILE A 6 -12.64 7.66 -6.41
C ILE A 6 -12.79 6.55 -7.45
N TRP A 7 -13.77 5.67 -7.26
CA TRP A 7 -14.11 4.61 -8.20
C TRP A 7 -14.37 5.15 -9.61
N SER A 8 -15.15 6.22 -9.70
CA SER A 8 -15.48 6.86 -10.97
C SER A 8 -14.25 7.48 -11.65
N VAL A 9 -13.37 8.12 -10.88
CA VAL A 9 -12.12 8.72 -11.38
C VAL A 9 -11.14 7.64 -11.85
N LEU A 10 -10.92 6.58 -11.06
CA LEU A 10 -10.04 5.47 -11.44
C LEU A 10 -10.55 4.75 -12.67
N LYS A 11 -11.87 4.47 -12.73
CA LYS A 11 -12.51 3.86 -13.90
C LYS A 11 -12.40 4.74 -15.15
N ALA A 12 -12.52 6.06 -15.00
CA ALA A 12 -12.33 7.00 -16.11
C ALA A 12 -10.87 7.04 -16.58
N LYS A 13 -9.89 7.08 -15.66
CA LYS A 13 -8.47 7.05 -16.00
C LYS A 13 -8.04 5.73 -16.63
N ARG A 14 -8.63 4.59 -16.22
CA ARG A 14 -8.36 3.28 -16.85
C ARG A 14 -8.79 3.26 -18.32
N ARG A 15 -9.95 3.83 -18.65
CA ARG A 15 -10.48 3.85 -20.04
C ARG A 15 -9.59 4.58 -21.04
N VAL A 16 -8.73 5.49 -20.57
CA VAL A 16 -7.81 6.26 -21.43
C VAL A 16 -6.39 5.69 -21.45
N LEU A 17 -6.13 4.57 -20.75
CA LEU A 17 -4.83 3.90 -20.80
C LEU A 17 -4.61 3.22 -22.16
N LYS A 18 -3.41 3.43 -22.71
CA LYS A 18 -2.95 2.79 -23.95
C LYS A 18 -2.85 1.25 -23.82
N TYR A 19 -2.54 0.75 -22.62
CA TYR A 19 -2.41 -0.69 -22.32
C TYR A 19 -3.34 -1.04 -21.16
N GLN A 20 -4.40 -1.80 -21.46
CA GLN A 20 -5.42 -2.16 -20.48
C GLN A 20 -4.95 -3.24 -19.49
N ASP A 21 -3.93 -4.03 -19.83
CA ASP A 21 -3.29 -5.02 -18.96
C ASP A 21 -1.86 -4.59 -18.56
N GLY A 22 -1.58 -3.29 -18.60
CA GLY A 22 -0.30 -2.75 -18.16
C GLY A 22 -0.25 -2.53 -16.65
N PHE A 23 0.97 -2.33 -16.12
CA PHE A 23 1.23 -1.98 -14.73
C PHE A 23 0.26 -0.94 -14.15
N VAL A 24 -0.01 0.14 -14.89
CA VAL A 24 -0.87 1.24 -14.42
C VAL A 24 -2.32 0.81 -14.25
N SER A 25 -2.81 -0.14 -15.06
CA SER A 25 -4.16 -0.68 -14.93
C SER A 25 -4.30 -1.51 -13.66
N HIS A 26 -3.35 -2.42 -13.42
CA HIS A 26 -3.30 -3.22 -12.19
C HIS A 26 -3.05 -2.37 -10.94
N PHE A 27 -2.24 -1.31 -11.06
CA PHE A 27 -2.08 -0.33 -9.99
C PHE A 27 -3.40 0.36 -9.64
N TYR A 28 -4.26 0.65 -10.62
CA TYR A 28 -5.60 1.20 -10.35
C TYR A 28 -6.52 0.18 -9.66
N ASP A 29 -6.47 -1.11 -10.01
CA ASP A 29 -7.26 -2.15 -9.33
C ASP A 29 -6.92 -2.24 -7.83
N VAL A 30 -5.64 -2.20 -7.50
CA VAL A 30 -5.19 -2.20 -6.10
C VAL A 30 -5.55 -0.87 -5.42
N SER A 31 -5.30 0.26 -6.08
CA SER A 31 -5.60 1.59 -5.54
C SER A 31 -7.07 1.80 -5.21
N GLU A 32 -7.97 1.16 -5.95
CA GLU A 32 -9.42 1.22 -5.74
C GLU A 32 -9.83 0.74 -4.35
N HIS A 33 -9.16 -0.31 -3.85
CA HIS A 33 -9.43 -0.92 -2.55
C HIS A 33 -8.74 -0.17 -1.41
N LEU A 34 -7.55 0.38 -1.66
CA LEU A 34 -6.72 0.99 -0.61
C LEU A 34 -7.03 2.48 -0.40
N SER A 35 -7.39 3.21 -1.45
CA SER A 35 -7.61 4.66 -1.39
C SER A 35 -8.62 5.10 -0.34
N PRO A 36 -9.77 4.42 -0.12
CA PRO A 36 -10.74 4.83 0.90
C PRO A 36 -10.16 4.83 2.32
N VAL A 37 -9.40 3.78 2.66
CA VAL A 37 -8.77 3.64 3.98
C VAL A 37 -7.61 4.63 4.13
N LEU A 38 -6.81 4.78 3.08
CA LEU A 38 -5.68 5.71 3.05
C LEU A 38 -6.13 7.17 3.17
N ILE A 39 -7.24 7.57 2.55
CA ILE A 39 -7.73 8.95 2.66
C ILE A 39 -8.17 9.27 4.09
N TRP A 40 -8.77 8.30 4.80
CA TRP A 40 -9.08 8.48 6.20
C TRP A 40 -7.81 8.57 7.06
N GLY A 41 -6.79 7.77 6.76
CA GLY A 41 -5.49 7.91 7.40
C GLY A 41 -4.80 9.24 7.09
N PHE A 42 -4.92 9.78 5.88
CA PHE A 42 -4.23 11.00 5.44
C PHE A 42 -4.91 12.30 5.82
N LEU A 43 -6.25 12.32 5.82
CA LEU A 43 -7.07 13.50 6.12
C LEU A 43 -7.68 13.47 7.52
N GLY A 44 -7.52 12.36 8.26
CA GLY A 44 -7.96 12.24 9.64
C GLY A 44 -7.08 13.05 10.61
N PRO A 45 -7.60 13.40 11.80
CA PRO A 45 -6.86 14.19 12.79
C PRO A 45 -5.72 13.40 13.48
N ASP A 46 -5.61 12.09 13.23
CA ASP A 46 -4.61 11.23 13.85
C ASP A 46 -3.31 11.18 13.03
N HIS A 47 -2.28 11.87 13.53
CA HIS A 47 -0.95 11.91 12.94
C HIS A 47 -0.30 10.52 12.78
N ARG A 48 -0.56 9.61 13.72
CA ARG A 48 0.04 8.26 13.71
C ARG A 48 -0.63 7.37 12.69
N LEU A 49 -1.95 7.46 12.56
CA LEU A 49 -2.68 6.78 11.50
C LEU A 49 -2.20 7.24 10.12
N ARG A 50 -1.89 8.53 9.98
CA ARG A 50 -1.31 9.09 8.75
C ARG A 50 0.05 8.49 8.42
N GLU A 51 0.95 8.37 9.41
CA GLU A 51 2.25 7.73 9.22
C GLU A 51 2.12 6.26 8.82
N VAL A 52 1.27 5.50 9.52
CA VAL A 52 1.04 4.08 9.23
C VAL A 52 0.43 3.90 7.83
N CYS A 53 -0.56 4.71 7.45
CA CYS A 53 -1.14 4.68 6.11
C CYS A 53 -0.13 5.10 5.04
N SER A 54 0.78 6.05 5.33
CA SER A 54 1.80 6.47 4.37
C SER A 54 2.81 5.35 4.14
N PHE A 55 3.27 4.74 5.22
CA PHE A 55 4.16 3.58 5.16
C PHE A 55 3.52 2.42 4.40
N PHE A 56 2.25 2.10 4.71
CA PHE A 56 1.52 1.05 4.01
C PHE A 56 1.40 1.33 2.50
N LYS A 57 1.06 2.56 2.12
CA LYS A 57 1.02 2.98 0.72
C LYS A 57 2.37 2.76 0.03
N ASP A 58 3.48 3.14 0.66
CA ASP A 58 4.81 3.01 0.09
C ASP A 58 5.21 1.53 -0.07
N GLN A 59 4.85 0.66 0.88
CA GLN A 59 5.06 -0.79 0.77
C GLN A 59 4.28 -1.40 -0.40
N ILE A 60 3.00 -1.04 -0.58
CA ILE A 60 2.19 -1.55 -1.70
C ILE A 60 2.71 -1.04 -3.04
N GLN A 61 3.12 0.23 -3.11
CA GLN A 61 3.69 0.78 -4.33
C GLN A 61 5.00 0.08 -4.70
N GLY A 62 5.88 -0.16 -3.73
CA GLY A 62 7.12 -0.92 -3.92
C GLY A 62 6.85 -2.37 -4.35
N MET A 63 5.90 -3.04 -3.69
CA MET A 63 5.47 -4.39 -4.07
C MET A 63 5.04 -4.46 -5.53
N LEU A 64 4.18 -3.53 -5.97
CA LEU A 64 3.75 -3.50 -7.37
C LEU A 64 4.92 -3.22 -8.31
N GLN A 65 5.86 -2.34 -7.97
CA GLN A 65 7.05 -2.13 -8.82
C GLN A 65 7.87 -3.41 -8.96
N ASP A 66 8.07 -4.15 -7.86
CA ASP A 66 8.82 -5.40 -7.86
C ASP A 66 8.12 -6.50 -8.69
N MET A 67 6.80 -6.64 -8.55
CA MET A 67 6.00 -7.63 -9.29
C MET A 67 6.01 -7.43 -10.80
N PHE A 68 6.34 -6.22 -11.28
CA PHE A 68 6.41 -5.86 -12.69
C PHE A 68 7.85 -5.61 -13.18
N SER A 69 8.86 -5.92 -12.36
CA SER A 69 10.27 -5.70 -12.66
C SER A 69 10.95 -6.98 -13.14
N PHE A 70 11.49 -6.96 -14.35
CA PHE A 70 12.28 -8.06 -14.91
C PHE A 70 13.60 -8.32 -14.15
N SER A 71 14.04 -7.38 -13.30
CA SER A 71 15.21 -7.60 -12.44
C SER A 71 14.87 -8.27 -11.12
N THR A 72 13.59 -8.28 -10.75
CA THR A 72 13.12 -8.69 -9.41
C THR A 72 12.34 -10.00 -9.46
N VAL A 73 11.59 -10.25 -10.53
CA VAL A 73 10.84 -11.51 -10.73
C VAL A 73 11.21 -12.19 -12.05
N ARG A 74 11.20 -13.52 -12.06
CA ARG A 74 11.51 -14.34 -13.22
C ARG A 74 10.25 -14.59 -14.05
N TYR A 75 10.20 -14.03 -15.26
CA TYR A 75 9.12 -14.25 -16.23
C TYR A 75 9.37 -15.45 -17.18
N THR A 76 10.17 -16.41 -16.72
CA THR A 76 10.62 -17.58 -17.49
C THR A 76 9.58 -18.70 -17.53
N SER A 77 8.84 -18.92 -16.44
CA SER A 77 7.67 -19.80 -16.38
C SER A 77 6.63 -19.27 -15.39
N VAL A 78 5.40 -19.81 -15.45
CA VAL A 78 4.32 -19.43 -14.52
C VAL A 78 4.68 -19.85 -13.09
N GLU A 79 5.33 -21.00 -12.94
CA GLU A 79 5.77 -21.54 -11.65
C GLU A 79 6.80 -20.61 -11.00
N GLU A 80 7.89 -20.26 -11.71
CA GLU A 80 8.93 -19.37 -11.18
C GLU A 80 8.38 -17.98 -10.86
N LEU A 81 7.51 -17.44 -11.72
CA LEU A 81 6.84 -16.17 -11.45
C LEU A 81 5.98 -16.26 -10.19
N SER A 82 5.19 -17.33 -10.03
CA SER A 82 4.31 -17.49 -8.87
C SER A 82 5.08 -17.60 -7.55
N GLU A 83 6.23 -18.26 -7.56
CA GLU A 83 7.13 -18.35 -6.41
C GLU A 83 7.68 -16.97 -6.02
N ASP A 84 8.16 -16.21 -7.01
CA ASP A 84 8.74 -14.89 -6.79
C ASP A 84 7.68 -13.89 -6.30
N LEU A 85 6.48 -13.91 -6.87
CA LEU A 85 5.36 -13.06 -6.42
C LEU A 85 4.90 -13.42 -5.00
N LEU A 86 4.83 -14.72 -4.67
CA LEU A 86 4.48 -15.16 -3.32
C LEU A 86 5.53 -14.74 -2.30
N LYS A 87 6.82 -14.83 -2.66
CA LYS A 87 7.92 -14.38 -1.81
C LYS A 87 7.82 -12.87 -1.56
N ILE A 88 7.65 -12.07 -2.61
CA ILE A 88 7.46 -10.62 -2.50
C ILE A 88 6.27 -10.29 -1.58
N ALA A 89 5.14 -10.96 -1.75
CA ALA A 89 3.97 -10.73 -0.92
C ALA A 89 4.21 -11.06 0.56
N LYS A 90 4.91 -12.16 0.86
CA LYS A 90 5.29 -12.55 2.24
C LYS A 90 6.27 -11.56 2.87
N ASP A 91 7.34 -11.21 2.16
CA ASP A 91 8.35 -10.26 2.65
C ASP A 91 7.71 -8.90 2.99
N ARG A 92 6.79 -8.42 2.13
CA ARG A 92 6.04 -7.18 2.35
C ARG A 92 5.06 -7.30 3.52
N TYR A 93 4.40 -8.45 3.67
CA TYR A 93 3.51 -8.72 4.78
C TYR A 93 4.25 -8.69 6.13
N ASP A 94 5.42 -9.32 6.20
CA ASP A 94 6.24 -9.36 7.42
C ASP A 94 6.70 -7.97 7.85
N VAL A 95 7.14 -7.14 6.90
CA VAL A 95 7.51 -5.74 7.15
C VAL A 95 6.30 -4.91 7.62
N LEU A 96 5.13 -5.14 7.02
CA LEU A 96 3.90 -4.43 7.39
C LEU A 96 3.42 -4.82 8.79
N ILE A 97 3.38 -6.12 9.10
CA ILE A 97 2.88 -6.59 10.40
C ILE A 97 3.81 -6.16 11.54
N GLU A 98 5.13 -6.14 11.33
CA GLU A 98 6.08 -5.61 12.31
C GLU A 98 5.76 -4.14 12.65
N LYS A 99 5.55 -3.31 11.62
CA LYS A 99 5.21 -1.89 11.80
C LYS A 99 3.85 -1.66 12.45
N LEU A 100 2.85 -2.51 12.20
CA LEU A 100 1.53 -2.41 12.82
C LEU A 100 1.51 -2.94 14.27
N THR A 101 2.39 -3.89 14.60
CA THR A 101 2.40 -4.58 15.90
C THR A 101 3.31 -3.88 16.92
N LEU A 102 4.21 -3.00 16.48
CA LEU A 102 4.95 -2.12 17.40
C LEU A 102 3.95 -1.35 18.29
N PRO A 103 4.05 -1.48 19.63
CA PRO A 103 3.02 -0.99 20.53
C PRO A 103 2.79 0.50 20.33
N LEU A 104 1.51 0.88 20.43
CA LEU A 104 1.03 2.25 20.58
C LEU A 104 1.55 2.82 21.90
N VAL A 105 2.87 3.03 22.05
CA VAL A 105 3.43 3.74 23.20
C VAL A 105 2.98 5.19 23.06
N PRO A 106 2.15 5.71 23.98
CA PRO A 106 1.81 7.12 23.97
C PRO A 106 3.10 7.87 24.32
N ASN A 107 3.70 8.54 23.35
CA ASN A 107 4.70 9.56 23.62
C ASN A 107 3.99 10.73 24.29
N GLY A 108 3.88 10.70 25.62
CA GLY A 108 3.14 11.71 26.35
C GLY A 108 3.02 11.49 27.86
N THR A 109 4.10 11.13 28.56
CA THR A 109 4.24 11.49 29.98
C THR A 109 5.66 11.93 30.26
N ILE A 110 5.94 13.19 29.93
CA ILE A 110 7.06 13.96 30.47
C ILE A 110 6.52 14.76 31.67
N ASN A 111 6.93 14.33 32.87
CA ASN A 111 7.22 15.08 34.11
C ASN A 111 6.16 15.96 34.80
N SER A 112 5.81 15.58 36.03
CA SER A 112 5.63 16.40 37.25
C SER A 112 5.33 15.40 38.40
N ASP A 113 6.01 15.28 39.53
CA ASP A 113 6.80 16.24 40.29
C ASP A 113 7.90 15.51 41.06
N GLY A 114 9.06 16.16 41.14
CA GLY A 114 9.90 16.06 42.32
C GLY A 114 9.39 17.06 43.36
N SER A 115 9.07 16.56 44.55
CA SER A 115 9.20 17.23 45.86
C SER A 115 9.04 16.19 46.95
#